data_AF-V4GXW1-F1
#
_entry.id   AF-V4GXW1-F1
#
_cell.length_a   1.000
_cell.length_b   1.000
_cell.length_c   1.000
_cell.angle_alpha   90.00
_cell.angle_beta   90.00
_cell.angle_gamma   90.00
#
_symmetry.space_group_name_H-M   'P 1'
#
loop_
_entity.id
_entity.type
_entity.pdbx_description
1 polymer ?
#
loop_
_entity_poly.entity_id
_entity_poly.type
_entity_poly.pdbx_seq_one_letter_code
_entity_poly.pdbx_strand_id
1 'polypeptide(L)'
;MMPWGHLAVGYLVYTVGSRVWYRRTPSGVGTLVVAFGTQFPDLVDKPLNWWFGVYDGRAVGHSLVTVVPLCVVVALAARRYGRSELAGAFSVGALTHLLGDSYGSLLSGEFGRVGFLLWPFLPAPTYPADSLLYHLERWEGQFRYLSSLSPTDLLTSGFGFQLVLAAVLFGVWALDGFPGVGTLWRLATRRRTADRRSE
;
A
#
# COMPACT_ATOMS: atom_id res chain seq x y z
N MET A 1 -8.36 1.01 -3.27
CA MET A 1 -8.44 2.35 -2.62
C MET A 1 -7.45 3.28 -3.31
N MET A 2 -7.26 4.52 -2.87
CA MET A 2 -6.15 5.37 -3.33
C MET A 2 -4.83 4.93 -2.69
N PRO A 3 -3.67 5.25 -3.29
CA PRO A 3 -2.36 4.85 -2.76
C PRO A 3 -2.14 5.21 -1.28
N TRP A 4 -2.55 6.41 -0.87
CA TRP A 4 -2.46 6.87 0.52
C TRP A 4 -3.45 6.16 1.45
N GLY A 5 -4.59 5.70 0.93
CA GLY A 5 -5.54 4.92 1.71
C GLY A 5 -4.93 3.57 2.12
N HIS A 6 -4.28 2.88 1.17
CA HIS A 6 -3.55 1.64 1.46
C HIS A 6 -2.39 1.87 2.44
N LEU A 7 -1.61 2.92 2.22
CA LEU A 7 -0.54 3.33 3.14
C LEU A 7 -1.08 3.55 4.55
N ALA A 8 -2.21 4.25 4.68
CA ALA A 8 -2.80 4.57 5.97
C ALA A 8 -3.27 3.33 6.71
N VAL A 9 -4.06 2.44 6.08
CA VAL A 9 -4.49 1.19 6.73
C VAL A 9 -3.29 0.35 7.14
N GLY A 10 -2.34 0.13 6.22
CA GLY A 10 -1.18 -0.71 6.50
C GLY A 10 -0.29 -0.14 7.62
N TYR A 11 -0.02 1.17 7.60
CA TYR A 11 0.77 1.81 8.65
C TYR A 11 0.06 1.76 10.01
N LEU A 12 -1.24 2.05 10.08
CA LEU A 12 -1.99 2.02 11.33
C LEU A 12 -2.04 0.62 11.95
N VAL A 13 -2.29 -0.42 11.14
CA VAL A 13 -2.22 -1.82 11.58
C VAL A 13 -0.82 -2.17 12.06
N TYR A 14 0.22 -1.73 11.34
CA TYR A 14 1.61 -1.97 11.72
C TYR A 14 2.01 -1.24 13.02
N THR A 15 1.53 -0.01 13.24
CA THR A 15 1.75 0.73 14.49
C THR A 15 1.11 0.02 15.68
N VAL A 16 -0.16 -0.38 15.55
CA VAL A 16 -0.85 -1.15 16.61
C VAL A 16 -0.10 -2.44 16.91
N GLY A 17 0.24 -3.19 15.86
CA GLY A 17 1.00 -4.43 15.98
C GLY A 17 2.35 -4.23 16.65
N SER A 18 3.08 -3.18 16.28
CA SER A 18 4.39 -2.88 16.86
C SER A 18 4.30 -2.61 18.36
N ARG A 19 3.25 -1.91 18.79
CA ARG A 19 3.01 -1.62 20.20
C ARG A 19 2.57 -2.87 20.98
N VAL A 20 1.71 -3.70 20.39
CA VAL A 20 1.22 -4.93 21.03
C VAL A 20 2.33 -5.98 21.19
N TRP A 21 3.09 -6.26 20.13
CA TRP A 21 4.06 -7.36 20.12
C TRP A 21 5.47 -6.96 20.55
N TYR A 22 5.90 -5.74 20.23
CA TYR A 22 7.27 -5.29 20.52
C TYR A 22 7.34 -4.20 21.61
N ARG A 23 6.19 -3.74 22.11
CA ARG A 23 6.09 -2.69 23.15
C ARG A 23 6.86 -1.41 22.79
N ARG A 24 6.91 -1.07 21.50
CA ARG A 24 7.57 0.13 20.97
C ARG A 24 6.85 0.67 19.75
N THR A 25 7.19 1.90 19.37
CA THR A 25 6.75 2.50 18.10
C THR A 25 7.44 1.81 16.90
N PRO A 26 6.85 1.93 15.69
CA PRO A 26 7.47 1.44 14.46
C PRO A 26 8.93 1.86 14.29
N SER A 27 9.80 0.92 13.91
CA SER A 27 11.17 1.25 13.56
C SER A 27 11.24 1.99 12.23
N GLY A 28 12.26 2.83 12.03
CA GLY A 28 12.38 3.58 10.79
C GLY A 28 12.53 2.70 9.54
N VAL A 29 13.20 1.55 9.64
CA VAL A 29 13.28 0.60 8.51
C VAL A 29 11.95 -0.14 8.35
N GLY A 30 11.32 -0.57 9.44
CA GLY A 30 10.00 -1.20 9.43
C GLY A 30 8.94 -0.33 8.76
N THR A 31 8.92 0.97 9.07
CA THR A 31 8.02 1.95 8.44
C THR A 31 8.21 2.03 6.92
N LEU A 32 9.46 2.03 6.44
CA LEU A 32 9.71 2.03 4.99
C LEU A 32 9.27 0.72 4.33
N VAL A 33 9.45 -0.41 5.02
CA VAL A 33 9.05 -1.72 4.51
C VAL A 33 7.54 -1.89 4.47
N VAL A 34 6.78 -1.44 5.49
CA VAL A 34 5.31 -1.46 5.42
C VAL A 34 4.82 -0.49 4.36
N ALA A 35 5.41 0.71 4.26
CA ALA A 35 5.06 1.65 3.20
C ALA A 35 5.26 1.02 1.82
N PHE A 36 6.42 0.39 1.58
CA PHE A 36 6.65 -0.37 0.35
C PHE A 36 5.65 -1.50 0.15
N GLY A 37 5.40 -2.33 1.18
CA GLY A 37 4.46 -3.44 1.12
C GLY A 37 3.04 -3.01 0.75
N THR A 38 2.58 -1.86 1.25
CA THR A 38 1.27 -1.29 0.88
C THR A 38 1.17 -0.80 -0.56
N GLN A 39 2.30 -0.65 -1.27
CA GLN A 39 2.29 -0.24 -2.68
C GLN A 39 2.71 -1.39 -3.59
N PHE A 40 3.27 -2.47 -3.04
CA PHE A 40 3.87 -3.57 -3.78
C PHE A 40 2.90 -4.21 -4.80
N PRO A 41 1.65 -4.57 -4.45
CA PRO A 41 0.69 -5.11 -5.42
C PRO A 41 0.50 -4.24 -6.66
N ASP A 42 0.36 -2.93 -6.44
CA ASP A 42 0.18 -1.94 -7.50
C ASP A 42 1.47 -1.72 -8.32
N LEU A 43 2.63 -1.73 -7.67
CA LEU A 43 3.93 -1.62 -8.35
C LEU A 43 4.23 -2.82 -9.25
N VAL A 44 3.61 -3.98 -8.99
CA VAL A 44 3.69 -5.16 -9.86
C VAL A 44 2.66 -5.06 -10.98
N ASP A 45 1.39 -4.85 -10.62
CA ASP A 45 0.30 -5.01 -11.57
C ASP A 45 0.14 -3.86 -12.55
N LYS A 46 0.34 -2.61 -12.09
CA LYS A 46 0.12 -1.44 -12.94
C LYS A 46 1.09 -1.38 -14.13
N PRO A 47 2.41 -1.62 -13.97
CA PRO A 47 3.32 -1.71 -15.11
C PRO A 47 2.93 -2.81 -16.11
N LEU A 48 2.58 -4.00 -15.60
CA LEU A 48 2.22 -5.16 -16.43
C LEU A 48 0.92 -4.94 -17.21
N ASN A 49 -0.05 -4.23 -16.63
CA ASN A 49 -1.26 -3.80 -17.32
C ASN A 49 -0.96 -2.65 -18.30
N TRP A 50 -0.50 -1.50 -17.80
CA TRP A 50 -0.45 -0.24 -18.57
C TRP A 50 0.58 -0.23 -19.70
N TRP A 51 1.74 -0.87 -19.52
CA TRP A 51 2.84 -0.79 -20.50
C TRP A 51 2.99 -2.07 -21.30
N PHE A 52 2.64 -3.22 -20.72
CA PHE A 52 2.84 -4.52 -21.35
C PHE A 52 1.54 -5.22 -21.77
N GLY A 53 0.37 -4.73 -21.33
CA GLY A 53 -0.93 -5.29 -21.71
C GLY A 53 -1.08 -6.78 -21.39
N VAL A 54 -0.41 -7.27 -20.33
CA VAL A 54 -0.36 -8.71 -20.02
C VAL A 54 -1.73 -9.21 -19.52
N TYR A 55 -2.45 -8.35 -18.80
CA TYR A 55 -3.80 -8.59 -18.28
C TYR A 55 -4.49 -7.26 -17.99
N ASP A 56 -5.82 -7.30 -17.94
CA ASP A 56 -6.63 -6.16 -17.54
C ASP A 56 -6.70 -6.07 -16.01
N GLY A 57 -6.30 -4.92 -15.46
CA GLY A 57 -6.49 -4.59 -14.05
C GLY A 57 -5.54 -5.29 -13.07
N ARG A 58 -6.09 -6.12 -12.19
CA ARG A 58 -5.43 -6.71 -11.01
C ARG A 58 -5.19 -8.19 -11.21
N ALA A 59 -3.96 -8.66 -11.05
CA ALA A 59 -3.64 -10.08 -11.19
C ALA A 59 -2.52 -10.52 -10.24
N VAL A 60 -1.27 -10.57 -10.69
CA VAL A 60 -0.15 -11.22 -10.00
C VAL A 60 0.07 -10.63 -8.61
N GLY A 61 0.14 -9.30 -8.50
CA GLY A 61 0.39 -8.57 -7.27
C GLY A 61 -0.81 -8.55 -6.31
N HIS A 62 -2.03 -8.71 -6.82
CA HIS A 62 -3.25 -8.70 -6.02
C HIS A 62 -3.83 -10.10 -5.72
N SER A 63 -3.18 -11.17 -6.19
CA SER A 63 -3.61 -12.54 -5.93
C SER A 63 -3.09 -13.06 -4.59
N LEU A 64 -3.97 -13.64 -3.77
CA LEU A 64 -3.57 -14.37 -2.56
C LEU A 64 -2.72 -15.60 -2.88
N VAL A 65 -2.96 -16.23 -4.04
CA VAL A 65 -2.18 -17.37 -4.53
C VAL A 65 -0.71 -16.99 -4.74
N THR A 66 -0.43 -15.73 -5.08
CA THR A 66 0.93 -15.21 -5.26
C THR A 66 1.47 -14.56 -3.98
N VAL A 67 0.69 -13.67 -3.37
CA VAL A 67 1.13 -12.83 -2.25
C VAL A 67 1.39 -13.64 -1.00
N VAL A 68 0.57 -14.67 -0.70
CA VAL A 68 0.77 -15.49 0.51
C VAL A 68 2.08 -16.28 0.43
N PRO A 69 2.38 -17.05 -0.64
CA PRO A 69 3.69 -17.69 -0.79
C PRO A 69 4.86 -16.70 -0.76
N LEU A 70 4.71 -15.52 -1.38
CA LEU A 70 5.73 -14.49 -1.33
C LEU A 70 6.01 -14.03 0.10
N CYS A 71 4.96 -13.79 0.91
CA CYS A 71 5.11 -13.44 2.32
C CYS A 71 5.82 -14.56 3.11
N VAL A 72 5.52 -15.83 2.82
CA VAL A 72 6.21 -16.98 3.42
C VAL A 72 7.70 -16.99 3.05
N VAL A 73 8.04 -16.82 1.78
CA VAL A 73 9.44 -16.74 1.31
C VAL A 73 10.18 -15.59 1.99
N VAL A 74 9.57 -14.41 2.04
CA VAL A 74 10.13 -13.23 2.73
C VAL A 74 10.32 -13.51 4.22
N ALA A 75 9.37 -14.18 4.88
CA ALA A 75 9.47 -14.55 6.28
C ALA A 75 10.61 -15.56 6.54
N LEU A 76 10.74 -16.60 5.71
CA LEU A 76 11.82 -17.58 5.82
C LEU A 76 13.20 -16.93 5.61
N ALA A 77 13.32 -16.09 4.59
CA ALA A 77 14.55 -15.33 4.33
C ALA A 77 14.87 -14.39 5.50
N ALA A 78 13.90 -13.61 5.97
CA ALA A 78 14.09 -12.67 7.07
C ALA A 78 14.49 -13.35 8.38
N ARG A 79 13.93 -14.55 8.66
CA ARG A 79 14.31 -15.35 9.84
C ARG A 79 15.79 -15.72 9.80
N ARG A 80 16.33 -16.10 8.63
CA ARG A 80 17.75 -16.45 8.46
C ARG A 80 18.69 -15.30 8.82
N TYR A 81 18.26 -14.05 8.65
CA TYR A 81 19.06 -12.85 8.93
C TYR A 81 18.67 -12.12 10.22
N GLY A 82 17.78 -12.69 11.06
CA GLY A 82 17.31 -12.05 12.29
C GLY A 82 16.47 -10.78 12.03
N ARG A 83 15.77 -10.71 10.90
CA ARG A 83 15.00 -9.55 10.42
C ARG A 83 13.48 -9.80 10.38
N SER A 84 12.96 -10.75 11.18
CA SER A 84 11.56 -11.18 11.13
C SER A 84 10.54 -10.04 11.25
N GLU A 85 10.85 -8.96 11.97
CA GLU A 85 10.04 -7.74 12.03
C GLU A 85 9.77 -7.14 10.64
N LEU A 86 10.77 -7.14 9.75
CA LEU A 86 10.65 -6.58 8.41
C LEU A 86 9.75 -7.45 7.52
N ALA A 87 9.81 -8.77 7.67
CA ALA A 87 8.86 -9.66 6.99
C ALA A 87 7.43 -9.42 7.47
N GLY A 88 7.24 -9.20 8.77
CA GLY A 88 5.95 -8.79 9.33
C GLY A 88 5.47 -7.47 8.73
N ALA A 89 6.33 -6.45 8.65
CA ALA A 89 6.01 -5.16 8.05
C ALA A 89 5.57 -5.28 6.58
N PHE A 90 6.31 -6.06 5.78
CA PHE A 90 5.97 -6.32 4.38
C PHE A 90 4.62 -7.04 4.26
N SER A 91 4.42 -8.09 5.06
CA SER A 91 3.20 -8.91 5.03
C SER A 91 1.97 -8.10 5.44
N VAL A 92 2.09 -7.27 6.49
CA VAL A 92 1.02 -6.34 6.89
C VAL A 92 0.69 -5.40 5.73
N GLY A 93 1.69 -4.79 5.10
CA GLY A 93 1.47 -3.89 3.98
C GLY A 93 0.76 -4.58 2.79
N ALA A 94 1.27 -5.72 2.34
CA ALA A 94 0.71 -6.44 1.21
C ALA A 94 -0.71 -6.96 1.50
N LEU A 95 -0.94 -7.59 2.65
CA LEU A 95 -2.24 -8.18 2.99
C LEU A 95 -3.31 -7.11 3.26
N THR A 96 -2.95 -6.00 3.91
CA THR A 96 -3.89 -4.88 4.09
C THR A 96 -4.21 -4.17 2.78
N HIS A 97 -3.28 -4.16 1.81
CA HIS A 97 -3.57 -3.68 0.46
C HIS A 97 -4.68 -4.52 -0.19
N LEU A 98 -4.51 -5.84 -0.24
CA LEU A 98 -5.49 -6.76 -0.80
C LEU A 98 -6.85 -6.63 -0.10
N LEU A 99 -6.85 -6.55 1.24
CA LEU A 99 -8.08 -6.34 2.03
C LEU A 99 -8.76 -5.02 1.66
N GLY A 100 -8.01 -3.93 1.59
CA GLY A 100 -8.53 -2.60 1.22
C GLY A 100 -9.16 -2.59 -0.19
N ASP A 101 -8.69 -3.48 -1.05
CA ASP A 101 -9.17 -3.63 -2.41
C ASP A 101 -10.33 -4.61 -2.57
N SER A 102 -10.59 -5.45 -1.58
CA SER A 102 -11.65 -6.46 -1.62
C SER A 102 -12.80 -6.21 -0.66
N TYR A 103 -12.59 -5.50 0.46
CA TYR A 103 -13.56 -5.45 1.57
C TYR A 103 -14.95 -4.96 1.13
N GLY A 104 -15.02 -3.91 0.30
CA GLY A 104 -16.30 -3.35 -0.14
C GLY A 104 -17.12 -4.37 -0.93
N SER A 105 -16.50 -5.04 -1.90
CA SER A 105 -17.14 -6.07 -2.71
C SER A 105 -17.46 -7.34 -1.92
N LEU A 106 -16.64 -7.71 -0.94
CA LEU A 106 -16.93 -8.84 -0.05
C LEU A 106 -18.15 -8.55 0.84
N LEU A 107 -18.25 -7.34 1.40
CA LEU A 107 -19.38 -6.94 2.24
C LEU A 107 -20.67 -6.77 1.44
N SER A 108 -20.59 -6.36 0.17
CA SER A 108 -21.76 -6.25 -0.71
C SER A 108 -22.16 -7.56 -1.41
N GLY A 109 -21.41 -8.64 -1.20
CA GLY A 109 -21.67 -9.94 -1.85
C GLY A 109 -21.30 -9.97 -3.34
N GLU A 110 -20.57 -8.98 -3.84
CA GLU A 110 -20.11 -8.88 -5.24
C GLU A 110 -18.86 -9.75 -5.47
N PHE A 111 -18.96 -11.07 -5.20
CA PHE A 111 -17.81 -11.98 -5.23
C PHE A 111 -17.09 -12.03 -6.59
N GLY A 112 -17.82 -11.80 -7.70
CA GLY A 112 -17.21 -11.69 -9.03
C GLY A 112 -16.16 -10.58 -9.15
N ARG A 113 -16.27 -9.52 -8.34
CA ARG A 113 -15.32 -8.38 -8.34
C ARG A 113 -14.05 -8.63 -7.55
N VAL A 114 -13.99 -9.73 -6.80
CA VAL A 114 -12.80 -10.14 -6.06
C VAL A 114 -12.15 -11.39 -6.64
N GLY A 115 -12.52 -11.78 -7.87
CA GLY A 115 -11.91 -12.90 -8.60
C GLY A 115 -10.39 -12.79 -8.70
N PHE A 116 -9.85 -11.57 -8.74
CA PHE A 116 -8.41 -11.29 -8.75
C PHE A 116 -7.66 -11.91 -7.55
N LEU A 117 -8.32 -12.11 -6.39
CA LEU A 117 -7.71 -12.73 -5.20
C LEU A 117 -7.29 -14.18 -5.46
N LEU A 118 -7.93 -14.86 -6.41
CA LEU A 118 -7.68 -16.26 -6.75
C LEU A 118 -7.05 -16.43 -8.14
N TRP A 119 -6.57 -15.34 -8.76
CA TRP A 119 -5.85 -15.43 -10.03
C TRP A 119 -4.61 -16.34 -9.88
N PRO A 120 -4.29 -17.24 -10.84
CA PRO A 120 -4.89 -17.37 -12.17
C PRO A 120 -6.08 -18.35 -12.24
N PHE A 121 -6.54 -18.90 -11.13
CA PHE A 121 -7.63 -19.89 -11.12
C PHE A 121 -9.00 -19.27 -11.42
N LEU A 122 -9.20 -18.01 -11.03
CA LEU A 122 -10.36 -17.22 -11.42
C LEU A 122 -9.92 -16.01 -12.26
N PRO A 123 -10.74 -15.59 -13.25
CA PRO A 123 -10.47 -14.40 -14.01
C PRO A 123 -10.56 -13.16 -13.10
N ALA A 124 -9.64 -12.23 -13.32
CA ALA A 124 -9.75 -10.91 -12.74
C ALA A 124 -10.90 -10.12 -13.40
N PRO A 125 -11.55 -9.21 -12.67
CA PRO A 125 -12.51 -8.29 -13.31
C PRO A 125 -11.79 -7.46 -14.36
N THR A 126 -12.36 -7.40 -15.56
CA THR A 126 -11.92 -6.49 -16.62
C THR A 126 -12.36 -5.07 -16.28
N TYR A 127 -11.40 -4.17 -16.19
CA TYR A 127 -11.66 -2.73 -16.10
C TYR A 127 -11.46 -2.10 -17.49
N PRO A 128 -12.15 -1.01 -17.84
CA PRO A 128 -11.84 -0.28 -19.07
C PRO A 128 -10.36 0.09 -19.04
N ALA A 129 -9.64 -0.12 -20.16
CA ALA A 129 -8.20 0.14 -20.24
C ALA A 129 -7.83 1.48 -19.61
N ASP A 130 -7.21 1.41 -18.42
CA ASP A 130 -6.81 2.54 -17.62
C ASP A 130 -5.35 2.88 -17.94
N SER A 131 -4.98 4.15 -17.76
CA SER A 131 -3.59 4.62 -17.90
C SER A 131 -3.22 5.52 -16.73
N LEU A 132 -1.92 5.76 -16.55
CA LEU A 132 -1.45 6.75 -15.57
C LEU A 132 -2.13 8.11 -15.78
N LEU A 133 -2.25 8.56 -17.04
CA LEU A 133 -2.88 9.83 -17.38
C LEU A 133 -4.37 9.84 -16.99
N TYR A 134 -5.10 8.77 -17.29
CA TYR A 134 -6.50 8.61 -16.90
C TYR A 134 -6.70 8.75 -15.38
N HIS A 135 -5.82 8.15 -14.58
CA HIS A 135 -5.91 8.27 -13.12
C HIS A 135 -5.58 9.69 -12.64
N LEU A 136 -4.59 10.36 -13.24
CA LEU A 136 -4.25 11.74 -12.90
C LEU A 136 -5.41 12.71 -13.19
N GLU A 137 -6.05 12.58 -14.34
CA GLU A 137 -7.24 13.36 -14.72
C GLU A 137 -8.40 13.12 -13.74
N ARG A 138 -8.63 11.86 -13.36
CA ARG A 138 -9.66 11.50 -12.38
C ARG A 138 -9.37 12.11 -11.01
N TRP A 139 -8.12 12.10 -10.57
CA TRP A 139 -7.73 12.69 -9.29
C TRP A 139 -7.93 14.21 -9.30
N GLU A 140 -7.53 14.87 -10.37
CA GLU A 140 -7.75 16.31 -10.55
C GLU A 140 -9.24 16.66 -10.47
N GLY A 141 -10.10 15.88 -11.15
CA GLY A 141 -11.55 16.04 -11.07
C GLY A 141 -12.08 15.89 -9.64
N GLN A 142 -11.59 14.91 -8.88
CA GLN A 142 -11.97 14.72 -7.48
C GLN A 142 -11.54 15.89 -6.59
N PHE A 143 -10.33 16.43 -6.77
CA PHE A 143 -9.85 17.59 -6.02
C PHE A 143 -10.65 18.86 -6.31
N ARG A 144 -11.00 19.10 -7.58
CA ARG A 144 -11.89 20.23 -7.94
C ARG A 144 -13.28 20.06 -7.33
N TYR A 145 -13.79 18.84 -7.28
CA TYR A 145 -15.09 18.56 -6.70
C TYR A 145 -15.12 18.78 -5.18
N LEU A 146 -14.00 18.58 -4.47
CA LEU A 146 -13.91 18.83 -3.02
C LEU A 146 -14.39 20.22 -2.61
N SER A 147 -14.03 21.27 -3.35
CA SER A 147 -14.42 22.64 -3.01
C SER A 147 -15.93 22.90 -3.13
N SER A 148 -16.66 21.99 -3.76
CA SER A 148 -18.12 22.06 -3.88
C SER A 148 -18.87 21.21 -2.84
N LEU A 149 -18.17 20.41 -2.05
CA LEU A 149 -18.78 19.51 -1.06
C LEU A 149 -19.04 20.23 0.26
N SER A 150 -20.20 19.95 0.86
CA SER A 150 -20.45 20.30 2.25
C SER A 150 -19.57 19.45 3.19
N PRO A 151 -19.32 19.88 4.44
CA PRO A 151 -18.58 19.06 5.41
C PRO A 151 -19.20 17.68 5.64
N THR A 152 -20.53 17.58 5.63
CA THR A 152 -21.24 16.31 5.76
C THR A 152 -21.03 15.41 4.56
N ASP A 153 -21.08 15.95 3.34
CA ASP A 153 -20.87 15.17 2.11
C ASP A 153 -19.42 14.72 1.98
N LEU A 154 -18.48 15.52 2.46
CA LEU A 154 -17.08 15.14 2.53
C LEU A 154 -16.91 13.87 3.38
N LEU A 155 -17.50 13.84 4.58
CA LEU A 155 -17.37 12.72 5.52
C LEU A 155 -18.09 11.45 5.05
N THR A 156 -19.14 11.58 4.24
CA THR A 156 -19.89 10.42 3.70
C THR A 156 -19.36 9.93 2.35
N SER A 157 -18.62 10.75 1.61
CA SER A 157 -18.03 10.37 0.33
C SER A 157 -16.84 9.40 0.49
N GLY A 158 -16.70 8.45 -0.46
CA GLY A 158 -15.57 7.52 -0.47
C GLY A 158 -14.21 8.18 -0.68
N PHE A 159 -14.16 9.38 -1.25
CA PHE A 159 -12.92 10.16 -1.40
C PHE A 159 -12.59 10.93 -0.12
N GLY A 160 -13.56 11.60 0.50
CA GLY A 160 -13.34 12.33 1.75
C GLY A 160 -13.03 11.41 2.93
N PHE A 161 -13.61 10.20 2.99
CA PHE A 161 -13.17 9.17 3.94
C PHE A 161 -11.67 8.87 3.84
N GLN A 162 -11.12 8.83 2.62
CA GLN A 162 -9.69 8.60 2.41
C GLN A 162 -8.81 9.79 2.81
N LEU A 163 -9.33 11.02 2.74
CA LEU A 163 -8.64 12.21 3.25
C LEU A 163 -8.62 12.22 4.79
N VAL A 164 -9.73 11.84 5.43
CA VAL A 164 -9.77 11.66 6.90
C VAL A 164 -8.76 10.59 7.32
N LEU A 165 -8.74 9.47 6.60
CA LEU A 165 -7.79 8.39 6.85
C LEU A 165 -6.33 8.85 6.66
N ALA A 166 -6.06 9.69 5.65
CA ALA A 166 -4.75 10.31 5.46
C ALA A 166 -4.39 11.26 6.62
N ALA A 167 -5.33 12.08 7.10
CA ALA A 167 -5.11 12.96 8.26
C ALA A 167 -4.79 12.15 9.53
N VAL A 168 -5.52 11.06 9.76
CA VAL A 168 -5.24 10.12 10.88
C VAL A 168 -3.87 9.49 10.72
N LEU A 169 -3.51 9.01 9.53
CA LEU A 169 -2.18 8.50 9.23
C LEU A 169 -1.09 9.50 9.61
N PHE A 170 -1.17 10.74 9.11
CA PHE A 170 -0.15 11.75 9.39
C PHE A 170 -0.10 12.12 10.87
N GLY A 171 -1.25 12.17 11.55
CA GLY A 171 -1.31 12.38 12.99
C GLY A 171 -0.61 11.28 13.78
N VAL A 172 -0.91 10.01 13.50
CA VAL A 172 -0.28 8.86 14.17
C VAL A 172 1.21 8.76 13.83
N TRP A 173 1.59 8.99 12.58
CA TRP A 173 3.00 9.00 12.15
C TRP A 173 3.80 10.10 12.85
N ALA A 174 3.21 11.28 13.06
CA ALA A 174 3.82 12.35 13.85
C ALA A 174 3.96 11.95 15.33
N LEU A 175 2.93 11.34 15.93
CA LEU A 175 2.98 10.82 17.30
C LEU A 175 4.01 9.69 17.49
N ASP A 176 4.28 8.92 16.44
CA ASP A 176 5.33 7.91 16.41
C ASP A 176 6.75 8.50 16.23
N GLY A 177 6.87 9.82 16.01
CA GLY A 177 8.15 10.52 15.86
C GLY A 177 8.72 10.50 14.44
N PHE A 178 7.84 10.45 13.42
CA PHE A 178 8.22 10.41 12.01
C PHE A 178 9.21 9.27 11.64
N PRO A 179 8.96 8.02 12.07
CA PRO A 179 9.86 6.92 11.75
C PRO A 179 10.01 6.77 10.24
N GLY A 180 11.25 6.57 9.79
CA GLY A 180 11.62 6.42 8.38
C GLY A 180 12.32 7.64 7.78
N VAL A 181 12.00 8.87 8.23
CA VAL A 181 12.61 10.11 7.69
C VAL A 181 14.13 10.11 7.86
N GLY A 182 14.61 9.92 9.10
CA GLY A 182 16.05 9.85 9.36
C GLY A 182 16.74 8.68 8.67
N THR A 183 16.02 7.59 8.41
CA THR A 183 16.55 6.44 7.67
C THR A 183 16.74 6.78 6.20
N LEU A 184 15.73 7.38 5.55
CA LEU A 184 15.81 7.85 4.17
C LEU A 184 16.91 8.90 4.00
N TRP A 185 16.98 9.86 4.92
CA TRP A 185 18.01 10.89 4.89
C TRP A 185 19.43 10.30 4.94
N ARG A 186 19.68 9.35 5.83
CA ARG A 186 20.97 8.64 5.92
C ARG A 186 21.29 7.86 4.65
N LEU A 187 20.30 7.22 4.02
CA LEU A 187 20.50 6.51 2.76
C LEU A 187 20.85 7.47 1.61
N ALA A 188 20.14 8.59 1.51
CA ALA A 188 20.38 9.61 0.49
C ALA A 188 21.77 10.27 0.64
N THR A 189 22.16 10.58 1.87
CA THR A 189 23.46 11.25 2.15
C THR A 189 24.65 10.31 2.00
N ARG A 190 24.54 9.03 2.36
CA ARG A 190 25.62 8.04 2.16
C ARG A 190 25.96 7.82 0.68
N ARG A 191 24.96 7.86 -0.21
CA ARG A 191 25.18 7.76 -1.67
C ARG A 191 25.98 8.96 -2.19
N ARG A 192 25.63 10.18 -1.77
CA ARG A 192 26.35 11.40 -2.18
C ARG A 192 27.82 11.43 -1.78
N THR A 193 28.19 10.83 -0.65
CA THR A 193 29.60 10.76 -0.23
C THR A 193 30.39 9.66 -0.93
N ALA A 194 29.72 8.64 -1.48
CA ALA A 194 30.37 7.59 -2.27
C ALA A 194 30.70 8.11 -3.69
N ASP A 195 29.76 8.78 -4.35
CA ASP A 195 29.98 9.37 -5.70
C ASP A 195 31.12 10.41 -5.69
N ARG A 196 31.22 11.23 -4.63
CA ARG A 196 32.31 12.22 -4.47
C ARG A 196 33.69 11.64 -4.19
N ARG A 197 33.82 10.34 -3.91
CA ARG A 197 35.12 9.67 -3.70
C ARG A 197 35.58 8.86 -4.92
N SER A 198 34.72 8.74 -5.93
CA SER A 198 35.01 8.09 -7.22
C SER A 198 35.29 9.09 -8.35
N GLU A 199 35.19 10.39 -8.07
CA GLU A 199 35.71 11.51 -8.87
C GLU A 199 37.10 11.92 -8.35
#